data_AF-A0A965Q6X7-F1
#
_entry.id   AF-A0A965Q6X7-F1
#
_cell.length_a   1.000
_cell.length_b   1.000
_cell.length_c   1.000
_cell.angle_alpha   90.00
_cell.angle_beta   90.00
_cell.angle_gamma   90.00
#
_symmetry.space_group_name_H-M   'P 1'
#
loop_
_entity.id
_entity.type
_entity.pdbx_description
1 polymer ?
#
loop_
_entity_poly.entity_id
_entity_poly.type
_entity_poly.pdbx_seq_one_letter_code
_entity_poly.pdbx_strand_id
1 'polypeptide(L)'
;KLNKLPISPGYIDWHLLFCLRLAQVVSRKRENAALPLIKVQQNPKGFKLKVSKTWLEKNPFIQFGLNKEASDWKKIEWKYEIELY
;
A
#
# COMPACT_ATOMS: atom_id res chain seq x y z
N LYS A 1 -16.90 -18.71 -1.45
CA LYS A 1 -15.96 -19.85 -1.63
C LYS A 1 -14.54 -19.29 -1.69
N LEU A 2 -13.77 -19.36 -0.61
CA LEU A 2 -12.34 -19.03 -0.66
C LEU A 2 -11.63 -20.18 -1.36
N ASN A 3 -11.34 -20.02 -2.65
CA ASN A 3 -10.44 -20.93 -3.34
C ASN A 3 -9.06 -20.81 -2.69
N LYS A 4 -8.45 -21.95 -2.38
CA LYS A 4 -7.07 -22.01 -1.88
C LYS A 4 -6.18 -21.25 -2.87
N LEU A 5 -5.54 -20.19 -2.42
CA LEU A 5 -4.50 -19.53 -3.20
C LEU A 5 -3.46 -20.59 -3.53
N PRO A 6 -3.08 -20.79 -4.81
CA PRO A 6 -2.03 -21.71 -5.17
C PRO A 6 -0.70 -21.10 -4.70
N ILE A 7 -0.38 -21.30 -3.43
CA ILE A 7 0.90 -20.90 -2.84
C ILE A 7 1.91 -21.96 -3.27
N SER A 8 2.36 -21.85 -4.51
CA SER A 8 3.52 -22.61 -4.98
C SER A 8 4.76 -22.10 -4.24
N PRO A 9 5.64 -22.97 -3.71
CA PRO A 9 6.88 -22.53 -3.09
C PRO A 9 7.73 -21.77 -4.13
N GLY A 10 7.82 -20.44 -3.97
CA GLY A 10 8.47 -19.53 -4.92
C GLY A 10 7.55 -18.51 -5.60
N TYR A 11 6.22 -18.63 -5.48
CA TYR A 11 5.28 -17.62 -5.98
C TYR A 11 5.15 -16.47 -4.97
N ILE A 12 5.75 -15.32 -5.30
CA ILE A 12 5.53 -14.07 -4.56
C ILE A 12 4.40 -13.32 -5.26
N ASP A 13 3.24 -13.33 -4.61
CA ASP A 13 2.14 -12.47 -5.04
C ASP A 13 2.43 -11.03 -4.61
N TRP A 14 2.85 -10.20 -5.57
CA TRP A 14 3.19 -8.82 -5.33
C TRP A 14 2.00 -7.99 -4.83
N HIS A 15 0.75 -8.36 -5.16
CA HIS A 15 -0.43 -7.69 -4.60
C HIS A 15 -0.54 -7.97 -3.12
N LEU A 16 -0.37 -9.24 -2.73
CA LEU A 16 -0.51 -9.64 -1.34
C LEU A 16 0.60 -8.99 -0.50
N LEU A 17 1.83 -8.98 -1.03
CA LEU A 17 2.96 -8.28 -0.41
C LEU A 17 2.67 -6.79 -0.26
N PHE A 18 2.18 -6.13 -1.33
CA PHE A 18 1.84 -4.71 -1.31
C PHE A 18 0.73 -4.41 -0.29
N CYS A 19 -0.36 -5.17 -0.30
CA CYS A 19 -1.47 -5.02 0.65
C CYS A 19 -1.00 -5.19 2.09
N LEU A 20 -0.14 -6.18 2.36
CA LEU A 20 0.40 -6.42 3.70
C LEU A 20 1.28 -5.26 4.17
N ARG A 21 2.18 -4.76 3.30
CA ARG A 21 3.05 -3.63 3.63
C ARG A 21 2.25 -2.35 3.86
N LEU A 22 1.25 -2.08 3.01
CA LEU A 22 0.35 -0.95 3.18
C LEU A 22 -0.43 -1.04 4.50
N ALA A 23 -0.99 -2.22 4.80
CA ALA A 23 -1.68 -2.45 6.07
C ALA A 23 -0.76 -2.22 7.26
N GLN A 24 0.49 -2.68 7.19
CA GLN A 24 1.49 -2.46 8.24
C GLN A 24 1.80 -0.96 8.45
N VAL A 25 1.92 -0.18 7.36
CA VAL A 25 2.13 1.27 7.43
C VAL A 25 0.94 1.98 8.09
N VAL A 26 -0.27 1.60 7.70
CA VAL A 26 -1.49 2.25 8.20
C VAL A 26 -1.84 1.83 9.63
N SER A 27 -1.61 0.57 9.99
CA SER A 27 -1.82 0.04 11.35
C SER A 27 -0.67 0.36 12.32
N ARG A 28 0.39 1.04 11.88
CA ARG A 28 1.59 1.30 12.70
C ARG A 28 1.30 2.08 13.98
N LYS A 29 0.31 2.98 13.96
CA LYS A 29 -0.09 3.75 15.15
C LYS A 29 -0.76 2.92 16.25
N ARG A 30 -1.15 1.66 15.98
CA ARG A 30 -1.94 0.80 16.90
C ARG A 30 -3.16 1.52 17.49
N GLU A 31 -3.70 2.47 16.74
CA GLU A 31 -4.79 3.34 17.13
C GLU A 31 -5.96 2.98 16.23
N ASN A 32 -7.16 2.80 16.80
CA ASN A 32 -8.40 2.59 16.05
C ASN A 32 -8.84 3.90 15.38
N ALA A 33 -7.99 4.45 14.51
CA ALA A 33 -8.32 5.60 13.70
C ALA A 33 -9.19 5.14 12.53
N ALA A 34 -10.23 5.91 12.22
CA ALA A 34 -11.05 5.67 11.04
C ALA A 34 -10.14 5.68 9.80
N LEU A 35 -10.08 4.54 9.12
CA LEU A 35 -9.35 4.38 7.87
C LEU A 35 -10.09 5.19 6.79
N PRO A 36 -9.37 6.00 6.00
CA PRO A 36 -10.00 6.72 4.90
C PRO A 36 -10.32 5.72 3.80
N LEU A 37 -11.05 6.16 2.80
CA LEU A 37 -11.23 5.36 1.60
C LEU A 37 -9.90 5.30 0.84
N ILE A 38 -9.18 4.20 1.02
CA ILE A 38 -7.94 3.90 0.30
C ILE A 38 -8.29 3.05 -0.91
N LYS A 39 -7.99 3.54 -2.12
CA LYS A 39 -8.16 2.75 -3.35
C LYS A 39 -6.79 2.38 -3.90
N VAL A 40 -6.59 1.11 -4.18
CA VAL A 40 -5.38 0.60 -4.83
C VAL A 40 -5.75 0.14 -6.23
N GLN A 41 -4.99 0.59 -7.22
CA GLN A 41 -5.09 0.13 -8.59
C GLN A 41 -3.76 -0.48 -9.00
N GLN A 42 -3.79 -1.73 -9.44
CA GLN A 42 -2.61 -2.41 -9.96
C GLN A 42 -2.38 -1.99 -11.43
N ASN A 43 -1.12 -1.72 -11.77
CA ASN A 43 -0.65 -1.50 -13.13
C ASN A 43 0.34 -2.61 -13.53
N PRO A 44 0.59 -2.85 -14.83
CA PRO A 44 1.46 -3.94 -15.32
C PRO A 44 2.90 -3.92 -14.78
N LYS A 45 3.38 -2.75 -14.32
CA LYS A 45 4.71 -2.58 -13.70
C LYS A 45 4.64 -1.67 -12.47
N GLY A 46 3.60 -1.80 -11.65
CA GLY A 46 3.45 -0.92 -10.50
C GLY A 46 2.10 -0.93 -9.80
N PHE A 47 1.94 0.02 -8.88
CA PHE A 47 0.71 0.25 -8.14
C PHE A 47 0.40 1.74 -8.09
N LYS A 48 -0.88 2.08 -8.14
CA LYS A 48 -1.39 3.41 -7.89
C LYS A 48 -2.25 3.38 -6.63
N LEU A 49 -1.85 4.13 -5.62
CA LEU A 49 -2.59 4.32 -4.38
C LEU A 49 -3.31 5.66 -4.42
N LYS A 50 -4.63 5.65 -4.27
CA LYS A 50 -5.44 6.86 -4.06
C LYS A 50 -5.82 6.97 -2.58
N VAL A 51 -5.50 8.09 -1.96
CA VAL A 51 -5.80 8.36 -0.54
C VAL A 51 -6.15 9.83 -0.34
N SER A 52 -6.99 10.13 0.65
CA SER A 52 -7.41 11.51 0.92
C SER A 52 -6.25 12.36 1.46
N LYS A 53 -6.01 13.53 0.84
CA LYS A 53 -4.98 14.48 1.27
C LYS A 53 -5.17 14.93 2.72
N THR A 54 -6.40 15.33 3.06
CA THR A 54 -6.74 15.83 4.41
C THR A 54 -6.49 14.80 5.51
N TRP A 55 -6.63 13.51 5.19
CA TRP A 55 -6.35 12.44 6.14
C TRP A 55 -4.85 12.21 6.33
N LEU A 56 -4.05 12.32 5.27
CA LEU A 56 -2.58 12.27 5.39
C LEU A 56 -2.04 13.46 6.16
N GLU A 57 -2.60 14.66 5.99
CA GLU A 57 -2.22 15.84 6.76
C GLU A 57 -2.46 15.65 8.26
N LYS A 58 -3.55 14.93 8.63
CA LYS A 58 -3.81 14.53 10.03
C LYS A 58 -2.90 13.39 10.51
N ASN A 59 -2.26 12.64 9.61
CA ASN A 59 -1.46 11.46 9.91
C ASN A 59 -0.09 11.50 9.21
N PRO A 60 0.81 12.42 9.60
CA PRO A 60 2.11 12.60 8.96
C PRO A 60 2.99 11.34 8.98
N PHE A 61 2.82 10.47 9.99
CA PHE A 61 3.53 9.18 10.05
C PHE A 61 3.14 8.23 8.91
N ILE A 62 1.87 8.24 8.51
CA ILE A 62 1.38 7.38 7.44
C ILE A 62 1.85 7.93 6.11
N GLN A 63 1.80 9.25 5.91
CA GLN A 63 2.38 9.92 4.75
C GLN A 63 3.87 9.59 4.59
N PHE A 64 4.64 9.62 5.68
CA PHE A 64 6.05 9.24 5.65
C PHE A 64 6.24 7.76 5.28
N GLY A 65 5.43 6.87 5.86
CA GLY A 65 5.47 5.44 5.53
C GLY A 65 5.17 5.16 4.05
N LEU A 66 4.15 5.81 3.49
CA LEU A 66 3.79 5.69 2.07
C LEU A 66 4.91 6.21 1.14
N ASN A 67 5.51 7.36 1.45
CA ASN A 67 6.64 7.89 0.68
C ASN A 67 7.87 6.99 0.74
N LYS A 68 8.12 6.38 1.91
CA LYS A 68 9.20 5.40 2.06
C LYS A 68 8.94 4.17 1.20
N GLU A 69 7.73 3.63 1.23
CA GLU A 69 7.33 2.54 0.34
C GLU A 69 7.56 2.92 -1.13
N ALA A 70 7.16 4.12 -1.56
CA ALA A 70 7.41 4.59 -2.92
C ALA A 70 8.86 4.58 -3.33
N SER A 71 9.73 4.98 -2.41
CA SER A 71 11.16 4.96 -2.64
C SER A 71 11.69 3.53 -2.74
N ASP A 72 11.18 2.59 -1.93
CA ASP A 72 11.57 1.18 -1.98
C ASP A 72 11.06 0.48 -3.25
N TRP A 73 9.82 0.73 -3.68
CA TRP A 73 9.28 0.21 -4.94
C TRP A 73 10.04 0.75 -6.16
N LYS A 74 10.46 2.03 -6.12
CA LYS A 74 11.26 2.63 -7.18
C LYS A 74 12.63 1.95 -7.35
N LYS A 75 13.24 1.43 -6.27
CA LYS A 75 14.53 0.72 -6.34
C LYS A 75 14.45 -0.59 -7.12
N ILE A 76 13.29 -1.23 -7.15
CA ILE A 76 13.04 -2.46 -7.90
C ILE A 76 12.40 -2.18 -9.28
N GLU A 77 12.49 -0.93 -9.77
CA GLU A 77 11.91 -0.46 -11.02
C GLU A 77 10.38 -0.58 -11.12
N TRP A 78 9.69 -0.73 -9.98
CA TRP A 78 8.24 -0.71 -9.92
C TRP A 78 7.73 0.71 -9.71
N LYS A 79 6.75 1.12 -10.53
CA LYS A 79 6.12 2.44 -10.38
C LYS A 79 5.12 2.40 -9.24
N TYR A 80 5.42 3.07 -8.14
CA TYR A 80 4.44 3.34 -7.10
C TYR A 80 4.01 4.80 -7.12
N GLU A 81 2.78 5.05 -7.56
CA GLU A 81 2.19 6.38 -7.63
C GLU A 81 1.22 6.57 -6.48
N ILE A 82 1.42 7.64 -5.70
CA ILE A 82 0.49 8.04 -4.65
C ILE A 82 -0.28 9.25 -5.16
N GLU A 83 -1.56 9.06 -5.42
CA GLU A 83 -2.48 10.09 -5.89
C GLU A 83 -3.33 10.57 -4.70
N LEU A 84 -3.22 11.86 -4.40
CA LEU A 84 -3.96 12.49 -3.33
C LEU A 84 -5.23 13.12 -3.91
N TYR A 85 -6.37 12.81 -3.31
CA TYR A 85 -7.66 13.42 -3.65
C TYR A 85 -8.25 14.21 -2.48
#